data_AF-A0A370Q684-F1
#
_entry.id   AF-A0A370Q684-F1
#
_cell.length_a   1.000
_cell.length_b   1.000
_cell.length_c   1.000
_cell.angle_alpha   90.00
_cell.angle_beta   90.00
_cell.angle_gamma   90.00
#
_symmetry.space_group_name_H-M   'P 1'
#
loop_
_entity.id
_entity.type
_entity.pdbx_description
1 polymer ?
#
loop_
_entity_poly.entity_id
_entity_poly.type
_entity_poly.pdbx_seq_one_letter_code
_entity_poly.pdbx_strand_id
1 'polypeptide(L)'
;MRYLMRGLFRNGFRFKSLFGLLLGLMVFPALATPIPLGVQVEDMNRACMECHADSDIQGASSDKPQGQLFVAPAKYHDSVHGGVPCIACHQSTPGSKGFAVTPHELEPRPEAMCESCHAVTMRDTVHAVQQSVHGEKIAKDLFSCTSCHDAHTMTAGEITQPGKRQMAESNLICTDCHSRAGVYTQLSKGKASKTQDMAHAALPYAAQHLDSLRCIDCHADTADSTLHRILPAEQAVSCEQCHQDGALLTARLKTPAPDEAATAGSMLGKKLFDDRALIAKLAAVPADKPAVRQVDGTWFSDSYMIGNNGSDRFDGLYAYALAGLIGVLLCHGLGRFITRRRPAPGAVTEKSYLYTLPVRFWHWLNAICFAVLLISGFALHWVSGKFSLWVDVHNAAGLTLCAIWVGFIIVALCGNGHHYRVRLQGITGRLIRQTHYYLYGIFRGEPHPEHASPDAKFNILQQLGYIGVMFILVPLLIASGLLMMYPHLTPEHIFTLPGKQVIAYLHYGIALIMVMFIAVHLYLCSTGDTVGALVKGMIDGFHRTLKSPDAAKKETNKHH
;
A
#
# COMPACT_ATOMS: atom_id res chain seq x y z
N MET A 1 -29.72 41.63 -34.03
CA MET A 1 -28.31 41.76 -33.57
C MET A 1 -27.95 43.14 -32.96
N ARG A 2 -28.90 43.97 -32.49
CA ARG A 2 -28.58 45.25 -31.79
C ARG A 2 -29.46 45.62 -30.57
N TYR A 3 -30.35 44.76 -30.09
CA TYR A 3 -31.26 45.09 -28.97
C TYR A 3 -31.14 44.19 -27.72
N LEU A 4 -30.16 43.28 -27.65
CA LEU A 4 -29.99 42.33 -26.52
C LEU A 4 -28.76 42.57 -25.63
N MET A 5 -28.06 43.70 -25.77
CA MET A 5 -26.81 44.01 -25.06
C MET A 5 -26.85 45.27 -24.17
N ARG A 6 -27.97 45.56 -23.50
CA ARG A 6 -28.04 46.73 -22.58
C ARG A 6 -28.41 46.44 -21.12
N GLY A 7 -28.51 45.17 -20.71
CA GLY A 7 -28.88 44.80 -19.34
C GLY A 7 -27.75 44.28 -18.43
N LEU A 8 -26.53 44.07 -18.94
CA LEU A 8 -25.50 43.28 -18.24
C LEU A 8 -24.34 44.10 -17.61
N PHE A 9 -24.37 45.42 -17.69
CA PHE A 9 -23.29 46.27 -17.15
C PHE A 9 -23.82 47.40 -16.28
N ARG A 10 -24.39 47.06 -15.12
CA ARG A 10 -24.57 48.02 -14.03
C ARG A 10 -24.51 47.33 -12.67
N ASN A 11 -23.34 46.78 -12.35
CA ASN A 11 -22.80 46.57 -11.00
C ASN A 11 -21.40 45.95 -11.14
N GLY A 12 -20.47 46.79 -11.59
CA GLY A 12 -19.05 46.48 -11.57
C GLY A 12 -18.52 46.61 -10.15
N PHE A 13 -18.59 45.54 -9.36
CA PHE A 13 -17.64 45.30 -8.27
C PHE A 13 -17.68 43.82 -7.86
N ARG A 14 -16.54 43.14 -8.04
CA ARG A 14 -16.11 41.88 -7.39
C ARG A 14 -16.55 40.50 -7.89
N PHE A 15 -17.03 40.34 -9.14
CA PHE A 15 -17.14 38.98 -9.74
C PHE A 15 -15.77 38.38 -10.14
N LYS A 16 -14.71 39.20 -10.22
CA LYS A 16 -13.34 38.75 -10.53
C LYS A 16 -12.63 38.06 -9.35
N SER A 17 -13.13 38.18 -8.12
CA SER A 17 -12.47 37.62 -6.93
C SER A 17 -12.88 36.18 -6.60
N LEU A 18 -14.00 35.67 -7.13
CA LEU A 18 -14.45 34.30 -6.83
C LEU A 18 -13.95 33.27 -7.86
N PHE A 19 -13.79 33.67 -9.13
CA PHE A 19 -13.24 32.79 -10.17
C PHE A 19 -11.72 32.63 -10.05
N GLY A 20 -11.03 33.63 -9.48
CA GLY A 20 -9.63 33.52 -9.06
C GLY A 20 -9.41 32.61 -7.85
N LEU A 21 -10.46 32.31 -7.07
CA LEU A 21 -10.36 31.45 -5.88
C LEU A 21 -10.49 29.94 -6.22
N LEU A 22 -11.20 29.60 -7.31
CA LEU A 22 -11.33 28.22 -7.81
C LEU A 22 -10.19 27.81 -8.75
N LEU A 23 -9.57 28.76 -9.47
CA LEU A 23 -8.32 28.53 -10.19
C LEU A 23 -7.07 28.65 -9.30
N GLY A 24 -7.19 29.33 -8.15
CA GLY A 24 -6.11 29.51 -7.17
C GLY A 24 -5.77 28.25 -6.36
N LEU A 25 -6.64 27.24 -6.35
CA LEU A 25 -6.37 25.92 -5.75
C LEU A 25 -5.54 24.98 -6.65
N MET A 26 -5.22 25.41 -7.88
CA MET A 26 -4.23 24.75 -8.75
C MET A 26 -2.92 25.54 -8.86
N VAL A 27 -2.74 26.62 -8.09
CA VAL A 27 -1.43 27.25 -7.94
C VAL A 27 -0.72 26.52 -6.81
N PHE A 28 0.02 25.48 -7.19
CA PHE A 28 1.17 25.01 -6.41
C PHE A 28 1.90 26.23 -5.84
N PRO A 29 2.07 26.37 -4.51
CA PRO A 29 3.08 27.29 -4.04
C PRO A 29 4.41 26.70 -4.54
N ALA A 30 4.99 27.36 -5.55
CA ALA A 30 6.36 27.21 -5.99
C ALA A 30 7.33 27.72 -4.90
N LEU A 31 7.13 27.23 -3.67
CA LEU A 31 8.10 27.17 -2.58
C LEU A 31 8.58 25.71 -2.47
N ALA A 32 8.75 25.05 -3.61
CA ALA A 32 9.74 24.01 -3.70
C ALA A 32 11.08 24.74 -3.74
N THR A 33 11.71 24.89 -2.57
CA THR A 33 13.17 24.94 -2.53
C THR A 33 13.68 23.83 -3.45
N PRO A 34 14.68 24.08 -4.32
CA PRO A 34 15.25 23.02 -5.13
C PRO A 34 15.58 21.85 -4.21
N ILE A 35 15.12 20.67 -4.61
CA ILE A 35 15.52 19.41 -3.99
C ILE A 35 17.04 19.44 -3.92
N PRO A 36 17.68 19.32 -2.73
CA PRO A 36 19.11 19.07 -2.71
C PRO A 36 19.30 17.71 -3.37
N LEU A 37 19.76 17.74 -4.62
CA LEU A 37 20.22 16.57 -5.34
C LEU A 37 21.44 16.03 -4.57
N GLY A 38 21.30 14.82 -4.04
CA GLY A 38 22.42 13.98 -3.61
C GLY A 38 22.90 14.18 -2.19
N VAL A 39 22.24 13.55 -1.22
CA VAL A 39 22.97 13.00 -0.07
C VAL A 39 23.15 11.52 -0.36
N GLN A 40 24.40 11.05 -0.40
CA GLN A 40 24.71 9.63 -0.60
C GLN A 40 24.36 8.86 0.69
N VAL A 41 23.98 7.58 0.59
CA VAL A 41 23.66 6.75 1.77
C VAL A 41 24.86 6.67 2.72
N GLU A 42 26.06 6.66 2.16
CA GLU A 42 27.32 6.73 2.88
C GLU A 42 27.43 8.00 3.74
N ASP A 43 26.96 9.14 3.24
CA ASP A 43 26.96 10.40 4.00
C ASP A 43 25.96 10.37 5.15
N MET A 44 24.80 9.75 4.94
CA MET A 44 23.79 9.57 5.99
C MET A 44 24.25 8.61 7.09
N ASN A 45 25.02 7.59 6.71
CA ASN A 45 25.49 6.54 7.61
C ASN A 45 26.82 6.88 8.31
N ARG A 46 27.57 7.89 7.84
CA ARG A 46 28.90 8.24 8.35
C ARG A 46 28.94 8.38 9.88
N ALA A 47 28.01 9.14 10.45
CA ALA A 47 27.96 9.34 11.91
C ALA A 47 27.67 8.05 12.70
N CYS A 48 26.91 7.11 12.12
CA CYS A 48 26.69 5.80 12.73
C CYS A 48 27.96 4.94 12.65
N MET A 49 28.61 4.94 11.48
CA MET A 49 29.79 4.12 11.22
C MET A 49 31.04 4.57 11.98
N GLU A 50 31.08 5.81 12.50
CA GLU A 50 32.17 6.27 13.40
C GLU A 50 32.34 5.37 14.63
N CYS A 51 31.26 4.78 15.14
CA CYS A 51 31.30 3.86 16.27
C CYS A 51 31.01 2.41 15.85
N HIS A 52 30.03 2.21 14.96
CA HIS A 52 29.55 0.85 14.62
C HIS A 52 30.47 0.10 13.65
N ALA A 53 31.42 0.76 12.99
CA ALA A 53 32.45 0.08 12.20
C ALA A 53 33.62 -0.45 13.03
N ASP A 54 33.64 -0.19 14.35
CA ASP A 54 34.67 -0.71 15.25
C ASP A 54 34.36 -2.16 15.64
N SER A 55 35.26 -3.09 15.36
CA SER A 55 35.08 -4.51 15.73
C SER A 55 35.09 -4.76 17.24
N ASP A 56 35.62 -3.82 18.03
CA ASP A 56 35.72 -3.93 19.48
C ASP A 56 34.45 -3.46 20.20
N ILE A 57 33.47 -2.88 19.48
CA ILE A 57 32.22 -2.40 20.05
C ILE A 57 31.34 -3.56 20.53
N GLN A 58 30.98 -3.54 21.81
CA GLN A 58 30.18 -4.59 22.46
C GLN A 58 29.01 -3.98 23.25
N GLY A 59 27.90 -4.70 23.29
CA GLY A 59 26.75 -4.32 24.11
C GLY A 59 27.09 -4.40 25.59
N ALA A 60 26.74 -3.37 26.37
CA ALA A 60 27.00 -3.31 27.81
C ALA A 60 26.03 -4.14 28.68
N SER A 61 25.00 -4.77 28.09
CA SER A 61 23.93 -5.47 28.83
C SER A 61 24.16 -6.97 28.93
N SER A 62 24.17 -7.51 30.15
CA SER A 62 24.21 -8.94 30.46
C SER A 62 22.89 -9.68 30.19
N ASP A 63 21.78 -8.95 30.09
CA ASP A 63 20.42 -9.52 30.11
C ASP A 63 19.84 -9.75 28.71
N LYS A 64 20.49 -9.16 27.68
CA LYS A 64 20.16 -9.33 26.27
C LYS A 64 21.41 -9.82 25.52
N PRO A 65 21.67 -11.14 25.48
CA PRO A 65 22.94 -11.72 25.02
C PRO A 65 23.19 -11.66 23.49
N GLN A 66 22.62 -10.68 22.76
CA GLN A 66 22.54 -10.69 21.30
C GLN A 66 22.74 -9.33 20.60
N GLY A 67 23.26 -8.31 21.29
CA GLY A 67 23.56 -7.03 20.62
C GLY A 67 24.92 -7.06 19.93
N GLN A 68 25.05 -7.71 18.76
CA GLN A 68 26.22 -7.49 17.91
C GLN A 68 26.11 -6.06 17.34
N LEU A 69 26.85 -5.13 17.96
CA LEU A 69 26.82 -3.72 17.60
C LEU A 69 27.73 -3.38 16.41
N PHE A 70 28.67 -4.26 16.09
CA PHE A 70 29.57 -4.12 14.97
C PHE A 70 28.87 -4.37 13.62
N VAL A 71 29.03 -3.44 12.69
CA VAL A 71 28.60 -3.54 11.30
C VAL A 71 29.82 -3.36 10.40
N ALA A 72 30.20 -4.41 9.66
CA ALA A 72 31.32 -4.34 8.73
C ALA A 72 30.95 -3.46 7.51
N PRO A 73 31.59 -2.29 7.29
CA PRO A 73 31.14 -1.34 6.28
C PRO A 73 31.09 -1.91 4.86
N ALA A 74 32.11 -2.70 4.48
CA ALA A 74 32.16 -3.35 3.17
C ALA A 74 31.03 -4.38 2.98
N LYS A 75 30.75 -5.19 4.01
CA LYS A 75 29.66 -6.18 3.92
C LYS A 75 28.28 -5.53 3.87
N TYR A 76 28.12 -4.40 4.56
CA TYR A 76 26.90 -3.62 4.51
C TYR A 76 26.69 -2.96 3.16
N HIS A 77 27.72 -2.32 2.62
CA HIS A 77 27.69 -1.76 1.27
C HIS A 77 27.35 -2.84 0.21
N ASP A 78 27.92 -4.03 0.34
CA ASP A 78 27.71 -5.14 -0.61
C ASP A 78 26.40 -5.93 -0.36
N SER A 79 25.67 -5.60 0.72
CA SER A 79 24.40 -6.22 1.04
C SER A 79 23.27 -5.69 0.15
N VAL A 80 22.15 -6.43 0.11
CA VAL A 80 20.92 -5.97 -0.56
C VAL A 80 20.32 -4.70 0.07
N HIS A 81 20.77 -4.34 1.27
CA HIS A 81 20.36 -3.13 1.98
C HIS A 81 21.45 -2.03 1.96
N GLY A 82 22.53 -2.19 1.21
CA GLY A 82 23.61 -1.18 1.14
C GLY A 82 23.13 0.21 0.70
N GLY A 83 22.04 0.26 -0.08
CA GLY A 83 21.36 1.50 -0.48
C GLY A 83 20.29 2.03 0.49
N VAL A 84 20.14 1.47 1.70
CA VAL A 84 19.10 1.83 2.66
C VAL A 84 19.73 2.44 3.91
N PRO A 85 19.59 3.75 4.19
CA PRO A 85 20.29 4.40 5.31
C PRO A 85 19.90 3.79 6.67
N CYS A 86 20.83 3.74 7.63
CA CYS A 86 20.63 3.12 8.94
C CYS A 86 19.38 3.65 9.65
N ILE A 87 19.12 4.96 9.55
CA ILE A 87 17.98 5.63 10.19
C ILE A 87 16.62 5.24 9.59
N ALA A 88 16.58 4.58 8.43
CA ALA A 88 15.35 4.03 7.88
C ALA A 88 14.83 2.88 8.75
N CYS A 89 15.73 2.05 9.28
CA CYS A 89 15.40 0.93 10.17
C CYS A 89 15.59 1.30 11.66
N HIS A 90 16.57 2.13 11.99
CA HIS A 90 16.84 2.56 13.36
C HIS A 90 16.21 3.93 13.61
N GLN A 91 15.00 3.93 14.19
CA GLN A 91 14.27 5.15 14.51
C GLN A 91 14.17 5.35 16.03
N SER A 92 14.04 6.61 16.45
CA SER A 92 13.80 6.99 17.85
C SER A 92 12.42 7.60 18.02
N THR A 93 11.75 7.33 19.15
CA THR A 93 10.46 7.97 19.49
C THR A 93 10.60 9.49 19.54
N PRO A 94 9.61 10.28 19.06
CA PRO A 94 9.71 11.73 19.05
C PRO A 94 9.70 12.23 20.50
N GLY A 95 10.65 13.10 20.85
CA GLY A 95 10.83 13.58 22.23
C GLY A 95 11.73 12.70 23.12
N SER A 96 12.19 11.54 22.62
CA SER A 96 13.28 10.80 23.27
C SER A 96 14.63 11.48 23.01
N LYS A 97 15.65 11.12 23.80
CA LYS A 97 17.03 11.56 23.55
C LYS A 97 17.59 10.96 22.25
N GLY A 98 17.08 9.80 21.80
CA GLY A 98 17.37 9.19 20.50
C GLY A 98 18.85 9.20 20.15
N PHE A 99 19.17 9.66 18.94
CA PHE A 99 20.54 9.84 18.45
C PHE A 99 21.29 11.06 19.03
N ALA A 100 20.66 11.88 19.88
CA ALA A 100 21.30 13.06 20.47
C ALA A 100 22.23 12.73 21.66
N VAL A 101 22.28 11.46 22.09
CA VAL A 101 23.17 10.98 23.15
C VAL A 101 23.96 9.76 22.69
N THR A 102 25.10 9.48 23.33
CA THR A 102 25.94 8.31 23.05
C THR A 102 26.33 7.64 24.37
N PRO A 103 26.02 6.34 24.60
CA PRO A 103 25.23 5.45 23.74
C PRO A 103 23.82 5.99 23.48
N HIS A 104 23.33 5.87 22.24
CA HIS A 104 22.01 6.39 21.88
C HIS A 104 20.90 5.55 22.53
N GLU A 105 19.84 6.22 22.96
CA GLU A 105 18.67 5.58 23.59
C GLU A 105 17.58 5.43 22.53
N LEU A 106 17.53 4.28 21.87
CA LEU A 106 16.46 3.93 20.93
C LEU A 106 15.35 3.18 21.66
N GLU A 107 14.13 3.69 21.57
CA GLU A 107 12.95 2.92 21.97
C GLU A 107 12.54 1.98 20.83
N PRO A 108 12.27 0.69 21.11
CA PRO A 108 11.82 -0.25 20.08
C PRO A 108 10.51 0.22 19.44
N ARG A 109 10.49 0.32 18.10
CA ARG A 109 9.26 0.52 17.34
C ARG A 109 8.84 -0.77 16.61
N PRO A 110 7.56 -1.17 16.68
CA PRO A 110 7.01 -2.26 15.88
C PRO A 110 7.06 -2.03 14.36
N GLU A 111 7.25 -0.77 13.93
CA GLU A 111 7.12 -0.32 12.54
C GLU A 111 8.39 -0.55 11.70
N ALA A 112 9.53 -0.85 12.33
CA ALA A 112 10.81 -1.12 11.66
C ALA A 112 11.15 -2.62 11.61
N MET A 113 10.13 -3.46 11.38
CA MET A 113 10.28 -4.90 11.20
C MET A 113 10.44 -5.23 9.72
N CYS A 114 11.05 -6.36 9.39
CA CYS A 114 11.23 -6.79 7.99
C CYS A 114 9.89 -6.79 7.22
N GLU A 115 8.80 -7.12 7.91
CA GLU A 115 7.43 -7.12 7.38
C GLU A 115 6.94 -5.73 6.95
N SER A 116 7.38 -4.63 7.56
CA SER A 116 6.92 -3.29 7.16
C SER A 116 7.37 -2.91 5.76
N CYS A 117 8.43 -3.54 5.27
CA CYS A 117 9.02 -3.31 3.96
C CYS A 117 8.74 -4.46 2.98
N HIS A 118 8.77 -5.71 3.47
CA HIS A 118 8.75 -6.90 2.64
C HIS A 118 7.51 -7.77 2.80
N ALA A 119 6.49 -7.37 3.58
CA ALA A 119 5.36 -8.25 3.89
C ALA A 119 4.62 -8.82 2.66
N VAL A 120 4.61 -8.12 1.53
CA VAL A 120 4.02 -8.66 0.29
C VAL A 120 4.87 -9.81 -0.26
N THR A 121 6.18 -9.63 -0.35
CA THR A 121 7.11 -10.64 -0.88
C THR A 121 7.36 -11.78 0.10
N MET A 122 7.30 -11.51 1.41
CA MET A 122 7.57 -12.48 2.47
C MET A 122 6.30 -13.01 3.12
N ARG A 123 5.11 -12.77 2.55
CA ARG A 123 3.84 -13.22 3.12
C ARG A 123 3.88 -14.70 3.52
N ASP A 124 4.27 -15.55 2.58
CA ASP A 124 4.30 -17.00 2.80
C ASP A 124 5.39 -17.39 3.81
N THR A 125 6.54 -16.72 3.75
CA THR A 125 7.63 -16.84 4.72
C THR A 125 7.17 -16.49 6.15
N VAL A 126 6.47 -15.38 6.33
CA VAL A 126 5.95 -14.92 7.63
C VAL A 126 4.96 -15.94 8.18
N HIS A 127 4.04 -16.44 7.35
CA HIS A 127 3.12 -17.50 7.76
C HIS A 127 3.85 -18.80 8.14
N ALA A 128 4.85 -19.21 7.36
CA ALA A 128 5.67 -20.39 7.64
C ALA A 128 6.41 -20.26 8.98
N VAL A 129 7.03 -19.11 9.24
CA VAL A 129 7.70 -18.79 10.51
C VAL A 129 6.72 -18.82 11.68
N GLN A 130 5.53 -18.24 11.55
CA GLN A 130 4.50 -18.25 12.60
C GLN A 130 4.02 -19.66 12.95
N GLN A 131 4.03 -20.57 11.98
CA GLN A 131 3.68 -21.99 12.17
C GLN A 131 4.86 -22.87 12.63
N SER A 132 6.06 -22.30 12.73
CA SER A 132 7.25 -23.01 13.20
C SER A 132 7.25 -23.19 14.72
N VAL A 133 8.14 -24.04 15.23
CA VAL A 133 8.41 -24.18 16.67
C VAL A 133 8.85 -22.87 17.34
N HIS A 134 9.34 -21.91 16.57
CA HIS A 134 9.75 -20.59 17.04
C HIS A 134 8.58 -19.58 17.06
N GLY A 135 7.44 -19.88 16.43
CA GLY A 135 6.29 -18.98 16.32
C GLY A 135 5.74 -18.50 17.67
N GLU A 136 5.63 -19.39 18.66
CA GLU A 136 5.22 -19.03 20.03
C GLU A 136 6.18 -18.04 20.71
N LYS A 137 7.46 -18.02 20.31
CA LYS A 137 8.50 -17.15 20.87
C LYS A 137 8.45 -15.77 20.23
N ILE A 138 8.12 -15.72 18.94
CA ILE A 138 7.86 -14.48 18.22
C ILE A 138 6.65 -13.76 18.82
N ALA A 139 5.57 -14.49 19.13
CA ALA A 139 4.39 -13.92 19.80
C ALA A 139 4.66 -13.36 21.21
N LYS A 140 5.85 -13.60 21.78
CA LYS A 140 6.27 -13.14 23.11
C LYS A 140 7.45 -12.17 23.05
N ASP A 141 7.80 -11.68 21.86
CA ASP A 141 8.95 -10.80 21.60
C ASP A 141 10.31 -11.37 22.06
N LEU A 142 10.42 -12.71 22.09
CA LEU A 142 11.65 -13.43 22.45
C LEU A 142 12.43 -13.91 21.21
N PHE A 143 11.87 -13.72 20.01
CA PHE A 143 12.43 -14.20 18.74
C PHE A 143 11.90 -13.34 17.59
N SER A 144 12.66 -13.17 16.50
CA SER A 144 12.23 -12.41 15.31
C SER A 144 12.98 -12.85 14.05
N CYS A 145 12.68 -12.26 12.89
CA CYS A 145 13.43 -12.50 11.65
C CYS A 145 14.93 -12.23 11.81
N THR A 146 15.30 -11.23 12.61
CA THR A 146 16.71 -10.87 12.85
C THR A 146 17.42 -11.82 13.81
N SER A 147 16.68 -12.76 14.43
CA SER A 147 17.29 -13.87 15.16
C SER A 147 17.94 -14.90 14.24
N CYS A 148 17.59 -14.89 12.95
CA CYS A 148 18.18 -15.78 11.94
C CYS A 148 18.89 -15.06 10.79
N HIS A 149 18.46 -13.84 10.46
CA HIS A 149 19.03 -13.07 9.36
C HIS A 149 19.66 -11.78 9.87
N ASP A 150 20.74 -11.35 9.22
CA ASP A 150 21.33 -10.04 9.45
C ASP A 150 21.05 -9.14 8.26
N ALA A 151 20.18 -8.14 8.46
CA ALA A 151 19.83 -7.17 7.43
C ALA A 151 21.05 -6.39 6.93
N HIS A 152 22.10 -6.25 7.75
CA HIS A 152 23.32 -5.54 7.37
C HIS A 152 24.25 -6.35 6.48
N THR A 153 24.08 -7.66 6.34
CA THR A 153 25.05 -8.49 5.60
C THR A 153 24.39 -9.44 4.60
N MET A 154 23.06 -9.40 4.48
CA MET A 154 22.30 -10.23 3.57
C MET A 154 22.61 -9.90 2.10
N THR A 155 22.95 -10.92 1.31
CA THR A 155 23.27 -10.80 -0.12
C THR A 155 22.16 -11.38 -1.00
N ALA A 156 21.99 -10.85 -2.22
CA ALA A 156 21.07 -11.42 -3.21
C ALA A 156 21.70 -12.61 -3.94
N GLY A 157 20.95 -13.69 -4.18
CA GLY A 157 21.36 -14.77 -5.09
C GLY A 157 21.05 -16.20 -4.60
N GLU A 158 20.87 -17.14 -5.54
CA GLU A 158 20.57 -18.54 -5.23
C GLU A 158 21.83 -19.20 -4.69
N ILE A 159 21.74 -19.84 -3.53
CA ILE A 159 22.81 -20.75 -3.09
C ILE A 159 22.44 -22.15 -3.58
N THR A 160 22.91 -22.46 -4.79
CA THR A 160 22.88 -23.82 -5.34
C THR A 160 24.13 -24.56 -4.89
N GLN A 161 23.96 -25.68 -4.19
CA GLN A 161 25.04 -26.48 -3.61
C GLN A 161 25.98 -25.66 -2.70
N PRO A 162 25.51 -25.26 -1.51
CA PRO A 162 26.33 -24.48 -0.58
C PRO A 162 27.67 -25.17 -0.30
N GLY A 163 28.77 -24.41 -0.37
CA GLY A 163 30.08 -24.92 0.04
C GLY A 163 30.13 -25.16 1.56
N LYS A 164 31.10 -25.95 2.03
CA LYS A 164 31.26 -26.27 3.47
C LYS A 164 31.22 -25.06 4.39
N ARG A 165 31.86 -23.96 3.96
CA ARG A 165 31.86 -22.70 4.71
C ARG A 165 30.46 -22.08 4.84
N GLN A 166 29.69 -22.05 3.75
CA GLN A 166 28.34 -21.49 3.74
C GLN A 166 27.38 -22.35 4.56
N MET A 167 27.54 -23.68 4.53
CA MET A 167 26.77 -24.59 5.40
C MET A 167 27.10 -24.36 6.87
N ALA A 168 28.37 -24.20 7.22
CA ALA A 168 28.80 -23.88 8.58
C ALA A 168 28.25 -22.52 9.05
N GLU A 169 28.32 -21.48 8.21
CA GLU A 169 27.76 -20.16 8.50
C GLU A 169 26.23 -20.20 8.66
N SER A 170 25.52 -20.96 7.82
CA SER A 170 24.07 -21.16 7.96
C SER A 170 23.69 -21.92 9.23
N ASN A 171 24.46 -22.94 9.62
CA ASN A 171 24.23 -23.73 10.82
C ASN A 171 24.64 -22.98 12.09
N LEU A 172 25.57 -22.02 11.98
CA LEU A 172 26.02 -21.19 13.09
C LEU A 172 24.84 -20.43 13.73
N ILE A 173 23.90 -19.95 12.90
CA ILE A 173 22.70 -19.25 13.36
C ILE A 173 21.88 -20.12 14.34
N CYS A 174 21.65 -21.39 13.99
CA CYS A 174 20.90 -22.31 14.82
C CYS A 174 21.70 -22.71 16.07
N THR A 175 22.98 -23.05 15.87
CA THR A 175 23.84 -23.54 16.95
C THR A 175 24.20 -22.46 17.96
N ASP A 176 24.23 -21.19 17.58
CA ASP A 176 24.45 -20.09 18.50
C ASP A 176 23.41 -20.09 19.63
N CYS A 177 22.14 -20.33 19.34
CA CYS A 177 21.11 -20.45 20.38
C CYS A 177 21.01 -21.87 20.99
N HIS A 178 21.18 -22.92 20.18
CA HIS A 178 20.93 -24.30 20.62
C HIS A 178 22.07 -24.94 21.41
N SER A 179 23.32 -24.51 21.19
CA SER A 179 24.50 -25.04 21.92
C SER A 179 24.78 -24.28 23.23
N ARG A 180 24.31 -23.03 23.37
CA ARG A 180 24.49 -22.23 24.59
C ARG A 180 23.45 -22.61 25.63
N ALA A 181 23.83 -23.45 26.61
CA ALA A 181 22.92 -23.97 27.63
C ALA A 181 22.08 -22.89 28.35
N GLY A 182 22.67 -21.74 28.69
CA GLY A 182 21.96 -20.61 29.31
C GLY A 182 20.88 -20.02 28.39
N VAL A 183 21.24 -19.72 27.14
CA VAL A 183 20.33 -19.14 26.13
C VAL A 183 19.22 -20.12 25.77
N TYR A 184 19.57 -21.39 25.53
CA TYR A 184 18.61 -22.44 25.26
C TYR A 184 17.61 -22.61 26.40
N THR A 185 18.09 -22.69 27.66
CA THR A 185 17.22 -22.89 28.83
C THR A 185 16.24 -21.73 29.00
N GLN A 186 16.70 -20.49 28.79
CA GLN A 186 15.88 -19.29 28.81
C GLN A 186 14.79 -19.33 27.72
N LEU A 187 15.17 -19.64 26.48
CA LEU A 187 14.24 -19.64 25.34
C LEU A 187 13.33 -20.87 25.32
N SER A 188 13.69 -22.00 25.95
CA SER A 188 12.97 -23.27 25.87
C SER A 188 11.98 -23.54 27.02
N LYS A 189 11.65 -22.53 27.84
CA LYS A 189 10.82 -22.66 29.05
C LYS A 189 11.46 -23.59 30.12
N GLY A 190 12.78 -23.47 30.31
CA GLY A 190 13.50 -24.21 31.35
C GLY A 190 13.98 -25.61 30.97
N LYS A 191 13.91 -26.00 29.68
CA LYS A 191 14.52 -27.26 29.25
C LYS A 191 16.04 -27.11 29.31
N ALA A 192 16.69 -28.03 30.01
CA ALA A 192 18.15 -28.09 30.02
C ALA A 192 18.65 -28.59 28.65
N SER A 193 19.60 -27.87 28.06
CA SER A 193 20.46 -28.46 27.02
C SER A 193 21.37 -29.46 27.72
N LYS A 194 21.11 -30.77 27.56
CA LYS A 194 21.81 -31.82 28.32
C LYS A 194 23.25 -32.05 27.83
N THR A 195 23.61 -31.54 26.64
CA THR A 195 24.95 -31.54 26.05
C THR A 195 25.06 -30.41 25.01
N GLN A 196 26.25 -29.81 24.83
CA GLN A 196 26.54 -28.89 23.71
C GLN A 196 26.45 -29.57 22.34
N ASP A 197 26.36 -30.90 22.32
CA ASP A 197 26.11 -31.71 21.14
C ASP A 197 24.60 -31.91 21.00
N MET A 198 24.01 -31.22 20.02
CA MET A 198 22.60 -31.36 19.65
C MET A 198 22.35 -32.84 19.38
N ALA A 199 21.61 -33.54 20.24
CA ALA A 199 21.57 -35.00 20.23
C ALA A 199 20.87 -35.55 18.97
N HIS A 200 21.66 -35.86 17.94
CA HIS A 200 21.24 -36.53 16.71
C HIS A 200 21.57 -38.02 16.77
N ALA A 201 21.34 -38.67 17.91
CA ALA A 201 21.70 -40.08 18.12
C ALA A 201 21.05 -41.05 17.12
N ALA A 202 19.95 -40.62 16.48
CA ALA A 202 19.26 -41.36 15.43
C ALA A 202 19.91 -41.22 14.04
N LEU A 203 20.87 -40.31 13.85
CA LEU A 203 21.53 -40.02 12.58
C LEU A 203 22.84 -40.81 12.45
N PRO A 204 22.94 -41.78 11.53
CA PRO A 204 24.20 -42.46 11.25
C PRO A 204 25.21 -41.44 10.70
N TYR A 205 26.47 -41.51 11.14
CA TYR A 205 27.52 -40.61 10.64
C TYR A 205 27.13 -39.12 10.75
N ALA A 206 26.68 -38.71 11.95
CA ALA A 206 26.13 -37.38 12.18
C ALA A 206 27.09 -36.25 11.79
N ALA A 207 28.40 -36.41 12.05
CA ALA A 207 29.40 -35.43 11.66
C ALA A 207 29.44 -35.21 10.13
N GLN A 208 29.37 -36.28 9.34
CA GLN A 208 29.39 -36.20 7.88
C GLN A 208 28.13 -35.55 7.31
N HIS A 209 26.97 -35.80 7.93
CA HIS A 209 25.73 -35.15 7.55
C HIS A 209 25.74 -33.66 7.90
N LEU A 210 26.19 -33.29 9.10
CA LEU A 210 26.29 -31.88 9.51
C LEU A 210 27.36 -31.10 8.74
N ASP A 211 28.37 -31.77 8.20
CA ASP A 211 29.37 -31.21 7.28
C ASP A 211 28.84 -30.98 5.85
N SER A 212 27.72 -31.62 5.50
CA SER A 212 27.20 -31.70 4.13
C SER A 212 25.77 -31.17 3.97
N LEU A 213 25.10 -30.83 5.08
CA LEU A 213 23.71 -30.38 5.12
C LEU A 213 23.56 -29.23 6.12
N ARG A 214 22.60 -28.36 5.84
CA ARG A 214 22.15 -27.34 6.78
C ARG A 214 21.10 -27.93 7.73
N CYS A 215 20.96 -27.37 8.91
CA CYS A 215 19.91 -27.75 9.86
C CYS A 215 18.51 -27.66 9.20
N ILE A 216 18.27 -26.62 8.39
CA ILE A 216 17.00 -26.42 7.69
C ILE A 216 16.70 -27.49 6.64
N ASP A 217 17.71 -28.18 6.10
CA ASP A 217 17.51 -29.24 5.10
C ASP A 217 16.80 -30.46 5.71
N CYS A 218 16.96 -30.65 7.03
CA CYS A 218 16.31 -31.72 7.80
C CYS A 218 15.13 -31.23 8.64
N HIS A 219 15.14 -29.98 9.10
CA HIS A 219 14.14 -29.48 10.06
C HIS A 219 13.03 -28.62 9.45
N ALA A 220 13.17 -28.13 8.22
CA ALA A 220 12.07 -27.43 7.57
C ALA A 220 11.02 -28.43 7.04
N ASP A 221 9.74 -28.07 7.18
CA ASP A 221 8.61 -28.85 6.67
C ASP A 221 8.79 -29.13 5.17
N THR A 222 8.52 -30.36 4.73
CA THR A 222 8.61 -30.78 3.33
C THR A 222 7.51 -30.15 2.47
N ALA A 223 6.40 -29.74 3.08
CA ALA A 223 5.34 -29.00 2.41
C ALA A 223 5.62 -27.50 2.29
N ASP A 224 6.65 -26.98 2.98
CA ASP A 224 7.02 -25.57 2.94
C ASP A 224 8.14 -25.32 1.92
N SER A 225 7.77 -24.70 0.81
CA SER A 225 8.69 -24.28 -0.25
C SER A 225 9.60 -23.12 0.14
N THR A 226 9.28 -22.39 1.21
CA THR A 226 10.10 -21.26 1.69
C THR A 226 11.22 -21.70 2.62
N LEU A 227 11.17 -22.92 3.17
CA LEU A 227 12.11 -23.47 4.17
C LEU A 227 12.09 -22.78 5.55
N HIS A 228 11.05 -22.02 5.88
CA HIS A 228 10.97 -21.23 7.12
C HIS A 228 10.04 -21.83 8.19
N ARG A 229 9.23 -22.83 7.85
CA ARG A 229 8.43 -23.62 8.80
C ARG A 229 9.29 -24.68 9.45
N ILE A 230 10.05 -24.29 10.47
CA ILE A 230 10.90 -25.20 11.25
C ILE A 230 10.05 -26.07 12.18
N LEU A 231 10.17 -27.38 12.03
CA LEU A 231 9.47 -28.41 12.78
C LEU A 231 10.25 -28.84 14.03
N PRO A 232 9.58 -29.41 15.05
CA PRO A 232 10.26 -29.96 16.21
C PRO A 232 11.09 -31.19 15.82
N ALA A 233 12.07 -31.57 16.64
CA ALA A 233 13.01 -32.65 16.33
C ALA A 233 12.33 -33.99 16.02
N GLU A 234 11.19 -34.27 16.67
CA GLU A 234 10.41 -35.48 16.48
C GLU A 234 9.69 -35.55 15.11
N GLN A 235 9.63 -34.42 14.40
CA GLN A 235 8.99 -34.28 13.08
C GLN A 235 9.99 -33.87 11.98
N ALA A 236 11.30 -33.98 12.25
CA ALA A 236 12.32 -33.76 11.24
C ALA A 236 12.20 -34.78 10.11
N VAL A 237 12.71 -34.41 8.93
CA VAL A 237 12.72 -35.25 7.72
C VAL A 237 13.35 -36.61 8.02
N SER A 238 12.65 -37.69 7.65
CA SER A 238 13.16 -39.04 7.82
C SER A 238 14.21 -39.40 6.77
N CYS A 239 15.03 -40.42 7.05
CA CYS A 239 16.01 -40.93 6.09
C CYS A 239 15.35 -41.34 4.77
N GLU A 240 14.17 -41.98 4.83
CA GLU A 240 13.41 -42.37 3.65
C GLU A 240 12.95 -41.15 2.85
N GLN A 241 12.37 -40.14 3.50
CA GLN A 241 11.93 -38.92 2.81
C GLN A 241 13.09 -38.17 2.11
N CYS A 242 14.28 -38.20 2.69
CA CYS A 242 15.45 -37.53 2.11
C CYS A 242 16.11 -38.34 0.98
N HIS A 243 16.20 -39.66 1.14
CA HIS A 243 16.93 -40.54 0.21
C HIS A 243 16.05 -41.26 -0.82
N GLN A 244 14.73 -41.22 -0.70
CA GLN A 244 13.80 -41.77 -1.69
C GLN A 244 13.72 -40.85 -2.91
N ASP A 245 14.04 -41.39 -4.08
CA ASP A 245 14.03 -40.76 -5.41
C ASP A 245 14.86 -39.46 -5.55
N GLY A 246 15.64 -39.07 -4.54
CA GLY A 246 16.60 -37.95 -4.56
C GLY A 246 15.99 -36.56 -4.74
N ALA A 247 14.67 -36.47 -4.96
CA ALA A 247 13.98 -35.22 -5.30
C ALA A 247 14.00 -34.22 -4.14
N LEU A 248 13.75 -34.66 -2.90
CA LEU A 248 13.78 -33.78 -1.73
C LEU A 248 15.21 -33.30 -1.44
N LEU A 249 16.19 -34.20 -1.41
CA LEU A 249 17.60 -33.83 -1.22
C LEU A 249 18.08 -32.85 -2.28
N THR A 250 17.74 -33.10 -3.55
CA THR A 250 18.10 -32.20 -4.67
C THR A 250 17.39 -30.85 -4.56
N ALA A 251 16.12 -30.83 -4.15
CA ALA A 251 15.36 -29.60 -3.93
C ALA A 251 15.93 -28.80 -2.75
N ARG A 252 16.37 -29.45 -1.66
CA ARG A 252 16.98 -28.76 -0.51
C ARG A 252 18.38 -28.21 -0.84
N LEU A 253 19.17 -28.93 -1.63
CA LEU A 253 20.48 -28.47 -2.12
C LEU A 253 20.37 -27.33 -3.16
N LYS A 254 19.19 -27.12 -3.74
CA LYS A 254 18.84 -25.95 -4.55
C LYS A 254 18.03 -24.99 -3.72
N THR A 255 18.68 -24.12 -2.95
CA THR A 255 17.96 -23.01 -2.32
C THR A 255 17.68 -21.97 -3.39
N PRO A 256 16.41 -21.69 -3.74
CA PRO A 256 16.14 -20.70 -4.75
C PRO A 256 16.46 -19.30 -4.24
N ALA A 257 16.90 -18.46 -5.16
CA ALA A 257 16.79 -17.02 -5.13
C ALA A 257 16.55 -16.53 -6.59
N PRO A 258 16.49 -15.24 -6.89
CA PRO A 258 16.04 -14.85 -8.23
C PRO A 258 17.13 -15.00 -9.32
N ASP A 259 16.80 -15.83 -10.33
CA ASP A 259 17.14 -15.86 -11.78
C ASP A 259 18.55 -16.26 -12.29
N GLU A 260 18.53 -17.21 -13.26
CA GLU A 260 19.61 -17.96 -13.91
C GLU A 260 20.50 -17.12 -14.85
N ALA A 261 20.13 -15.88 -15.17
CA ALA A 261 20.85 -15.05 -16.13
C ALA A 261 22.28 -14.64 -15.71
N ALA A 262 22.62 -14.73 -14.41
CA ALA A 262 23.87 -14.19 -13.87
C ALA A 262 25.10 -15.13 -13.95
N THR A 263 24.96 -16.36 -14.46
CA THR A 263 26.05 -17.38 -14.42
C THR A 263 26.81 -17.60 -15.72
N ALA A 264 26.49 -16.89 -16.80
CA ALA A 264 27.22 -17.00 -18.05
C ALA A 264 28.65 -16.43 -17.94
N GLY A 265 29.66 -17.30 -17.85
CA GLY A 265 31.09 -16.96 -17.92
C GLY A 265 31.94 -17.35 -16.72
N SER A 266 31.35 -17.80 -15.61
CA SER A 266 32.07 -18.11 -14.36
C SER A 266 32.95 -19.38 -14.43
N MET A 267 32.78 -20.19 -15.46
CA MET A 267 33.49 -21.47 -15.67
C MET A 267 34.71 -21.37 -16.60
N LEU A 268 34.98 -20.19 -17.15
CA LEU A 268 36.03 -19.97 -18.14
C LEU A 268 37.42 -20.08 -17.48
N GLY A 269 38.32 -20.91 -18.02
CA GLY A 269 39.66 -21.14 -17.45
C GLY A 269 39.74 -22.28 -16.42
N LYS A 270 38.65 -23.02 -16.22
CA LYS A 270 38.61 -24.20 -15.32
C LYS A 270 38.95 -25.52 -16.03
N LYS A 271 39.30 -25.49 -17.33
CA LYS A 271 39.65 -26.67 -18.17
C LYS A 271 38.58 -27.77 -18.24
N LEU A 272 37.33 -27.44 -17.93
CA LEU A 272 36.20 -28.37 -17.99
C LEU A 272 35.60 -28.47 -19.41
N PHE A 273 35.88 -27.50 -20.29
CA PHE A 273 35.48 -27.47 -21.69
C PHE A 273 36.65 -26.95 -22.57
N ASP A 274 36.49 -26.98 -23.90
CA ASP A 274 37.38 -26.24 -24.80
C ASP A 274 37.09 -24.74 -24.66
N ASP A 275 37.79 -24.14 -23.70
CA ASP A 275 37.67 -22.74 -23.33
C ASP A 275 37.88 -21.82 -24.54
N ARG A 276 38.70 -22.22 -25.53
CA ARG A 276 38.96 -21.41 -26.72
C ARG A 276 37.75 -21.37 -27.67
N ALA A 277 37.07 -22.51 -27.83
CA ALA A 277 35.82 -22.60 -28.59
C ALA A 277 34.65 -21.89 -27.88
N LEU A 278 34.60 -21.96 -26.55
CA LEU A 278 33.59 -21.29 -25.74
C LEU A 278 33.77 -19.76 -25.78
N ILE A 279 35.01 -19.26 -25.66
CA ILE A 279 35.35 -17.84 -25.83
C ILE A 279 34.96 -17.34 -27.23
N ALA A 280 35.26 -18.10 -28.28
CA ALA A 280 34.90 -17.71 -29.65
C ALA A 280 33.38 -17.64 -29.85
N LYS A 281 32.61 -18.55 -29.24
CA LYS A 281 31.15 -18.51 -29.24
C LYS A 281 30.59 -17.34 -28.45
N LEU A 282 31.14 -17.06 -27.27
CA LEU A 282 30.73 -15.93 -26.42
C LEU A 282 31.10 -14.57 -27.02
N ALA A 283 32.23 -14.48 -27.74
CA ALA A 283 32.64 -13.27 -28.45
C ALA A 283 31.77 -12.93 -29.67
N ALA A 284 31.04 -13.92 -30.20
CA ALA A 284 30.07 -13.72 -31.28
C ALA A 284 28.67 -13.33 -30.76
N VAL A 285 28.43 -13.42 -29.44
CA VAL A 285 27.24 -12.90 -28.80
C VAL A 285 27.42 -11.38 -28.65
N PRO A 286 26.53 -10.54 -29.20
CA PRO A 286 26.60 -9.10 -28.98
C PRO A 286 26.54 -8.81 -27.48
N ALA A 287 27.65 -8.30 -26.93
CA ALA A 287 27.69 -7.82 -25.56
C ALA A 287 27.01 -6.46 -25.51
N ASP A 288 25.69 -6.43 -25.46
CA ASP A 288 25.00 -5.24 -25.00
C ASP A 288 25.40 -5.05 -23.53
N LYS A 289 26.23 -4.04 -23.30
CA LYS A 289 26.50 -3.55 -21.95
C LYS A 289 25.13 -3.24 -21.35
N PRO A 290 24.71 -3.85 -20.22
CA PRO A 290 23.60 -3.28 -19.49
C PRO A 290 24.01 -1.84 -19.18
N ALA A 291 23.26 -0.89 -19.70
CA ALA A 291 23.45 0.50 -19.35
C ALA A 291 23.22 0.59 -17.84
N VAL A 292 24.31 0.70 -17.08
CA VAL A 292 24.25 1.13 -15.69
C VAL A 292 23.72 2.54 -15.73
N ARG A 293 22.41 2.67 -15.57
CA ARG A 293 21.77 3.95 -15.35
C ARG A 293 22.00 4.28 -13.88
N GLN A 294 22.86 5.26 -13.63
CA GLN A 294 22.80 6.00 -12.38
C GLN A 294 21.36 6.48 -12.19
N VAL A 295 20.76 6.13 -11.06
CA VAL A 295 19.51 6.74 -10.62
C VAL A 295 19.83 7.57 -9.41
N ASP A 296 19.89 8.88 -9.62
CA ASP A 296 19.98 9.88 -8.56
C ASP A 296 18.78 9.76 -7.63
N GLY A 297 19.07 9.73 -6.31
CA GLY A 297 18.08 9.70 -5.25
C GLY A 297 17.07 10.83 -5.40
N THR A 298 15.84 10.45 -5.72
CA THR A 298 14.68 11.34 -5.80
C THR A 298 13.48 10.62 -5.22
N TRP A 299 12.49 11.40 -4.80
CA TRP A 299 11.20 10.93 -4.28
C TRP A 299 10.74 9.66 -4.99
N PHE A 300 10.53 8.63 -4.17
CA PHE A 300 10.29 7.26 -4.54
C PHE A 300 11.34 6.69 -5.52
N SER A 301 12.44 6.17 -5.00
CA SER A 301 13.42 5.38 -5.78
C SER A 301 12.83 4.03 -6.23
N ASP A 302 13.61 3.21 -6.95
CA ASP A 302 13.34 1.82 -7.35
C ASP A 302 12.89 0.86 -6.21
N SER A 303 12.83 1.38 -4.99
CA SER A 303 12.52 0.72 -3.73
C SER A 303 11.24 1.27 -3.08
N TYR A 304 10.20 1.62 -3.85
CA TYR A 304 8.90 1.95 -3.25
C TYR A 304 8.35 0.79 -2.44
N MET A 305 8.34 0.95 -1.11
CA MET A 305 7.72 0.05 -0.15
C MET A 305 6.43 0.71 0.36
N ILE A 306 5.30 0.07 0.09
CA ILE A 306 3.97 0.50 0.55
C ILE A 306 4.01 0.64 2.07
N GLY A 307 3.77 1.85 2.58
CA GLY A 307 3.74 2.15 4.02
C GLY A 307 5.00 2.77 4.60
N ASN A 308 6.17 2.48 4.04
CA ASN A 308 7.43 2.91 4.65
C ASN A 308 8.02 4.18 4.01
N ASN A 309 7.67 4.47 2.76
CA ASN A 309 8.22 5.59 1.98
C ASN A 309 7.19 6.72 1.76
N GLY A 310 6.35 6.99 2.75
CA GLY A 310 5.54 8.21 2.78
C GLY A 310 6.43 9.45 2.80
N SER A 311 5.92 10.59 2.33
CA SER A 311 6.60 11.87 2.53
C SER A 311 5.78 12.70 3.50
N ASP A 312 6.29 12.92 4.71
CA ASP A 312 5.63 13.77 5.72
C ASP A 312 5.26 15.15 5.16
N ARG A 313 6.06 15.67 4.22
CA ARG A 313 5.77 16.92 3.52
C ARG A 313 4.55 16.81 2.61
N PHE A 314 4.43 15.74 1.83
CA PHE A 314 3.28 15.52 0.93
C PHE A 314 2.03 15.16 1.71
N ASP A 315 2.17 14.24 2.64
CA ASP A 315 1.09 13.76 3.50
C ASP A 315 0.55 14.93 4.33
N GLY A 316 1.45 15.78 4.85
CA GLY A 316 1.10 17.04 5.50
C GLY A 316 0.38 18.01 4.56
N LEU A 317 0.89 18.25 3.35
CA LEU A 317 0.24 19.12 2.36
C LEU A 317 -1.17 18.63 2.01
N TYR A 318 -1.33 17.33 1.78
CA TYR A 318 -2.61 16.72 1.49
C TYR A 318 -3.55 16.82 2.70
N ALA A 319 -3.06 16.56 3.92
CA ALA A 319 -3.83 16.70 5.14
C ALA A 319 -4.34 18.14 5.31
N TYR A 320 -3.51 19.15 5.05
CA TYR A 320 -3.94 20.56 5.04
C TYR A 320 -4.97 20.85 3.97
N ALA A 321 -4.80 20.31 2.75
CA ALA A 321 -5.77 20.48 1.67
C ALA A 321 -7.13 19.84 2.02
N LEU A 322 -7.12 18.63 2.59
CA LEU A 322 -8.32 17.93 3.05
C LEU A 322 -8.98 18.67 4.21
N ALA A 323 -8.21 19.14 5.20
CA ALA A 323 -8.73 19.93 6.31
C ALA A 323 -9.34 21.25 5.83
N GLY A 324 -8.69 21.93 4.88
CA GLY A 324 -9.21 23.13 4.22
C GLY A 324 -10.52 22.87 3.49
N LEU A 325 -10.60 21.77 2.72
CA LEU A 325 -11.84 21.34 2.06
C LEU A 325 -12.95 21.08 3.08
N ILE A 326 -12.68 20.31 4.14
CA ILE A 326 -13.65 20.04 5.20
C ILE A 326 -14.11 21.35 5.85
N GLY A 327 -13.18 22.27 6.15
CA GLY A 327 -13.49 23.60 6.67
C GLY A 327 -14.45 24.38 5.76
N VAL A 328 -14.18 24.42 4.46
CA VAL A 328 -15.05 25.06 3.47
C VAL A 328 -16.43 24.40 3.45
N LEU A 329 -16.52 23.08 3.47
CA LEU A 329 -17.79 22.35 3.46
C LEU A 329 -18.60 22.59 4.75
N LEU A 330 -17.94 22.66 5.91
CA LEU A 330 -18.58 23.00 7.19
C LEU A 330 -19.06 24.45 7.21
N CYS A 331 -18.25 25.41 6.76
CA CYS A 331 -18.67 26.81 6.62
C CYS A 331 -19.85 26.96 5.66
N HIS A 332 -19.83 26.25 4.54
CA HIS A 332 -20.93 26.23 3.59
C HIS A 332 -22.19 25.64 4.23
N GLY A 333 -22.08 24.49 4.90
CA GLY A 333 -23.17 23.86 5.64
C GLY A 333 -23.77 24.76 6.72
N LEU A 334 -22.92 25.46 7.49
CA LEU A 334 -23.34 26.41 8.52
C LEU A 334 -24.06 27.62 7.89
N GLY A 335 -23.50 28.20 6.82
CA GLY A 335 -24.15 29.28 6.08
C GLY A 335 -25.54 28.88 5.62
N ARG A 336 -25.69 27.67 5.08
CA ARG A 336 -26.99 27.12 4.66
C ARG A 336 -27.93 26.91 5.84
N PHE A 337 -27.42 26.47 6.99
CA PHE A 337 -28.23 26.31 8.20
C PHE A 337 -28.77 27.66 8.69
N ILE A 338 -27.94 28.70 8.70
CA ILE A 338 -28.31 30.06 9.10
C ILE A 338 -29.30 30.67 8.12
N THR A 339 -29.11 30.50 6.81
CA THR A 339 -30.00 31.04 5.78
C THR A 339 -31.24 30.18 5.52
N ARG A 340 -31.40 29.06 6.24
CA ARG A 340 -32.50 28.13 6.02
C ARG A 340 -33.82 28.79 6.38
N ARG A 341 -34.67 28.96 5.36
CA ARG A 341 -36.05 29.43 5.57
C ARG A 341 -36.89 28.30 6.16
N ARG A 342 -37.80 28.64 7.07
CA ARG A 342 -38.83 27.70 7.52
C ARG A 342 -39.68 27.28 6.32
N PRO A 343 -40.09 26.00 6.22
CA PRO A 343 -41.05 25.57 5.21
C PRO A 343 -42.30 26.45 5.25
N ALA A 344 -42.88 26.75 4.09
CA ALA A 344 -44.12 27.50 4.03
C ALA A 344 -45.21 26.77 4.85
N PRO A 345 -46.08 27.50 5.59
CA PRO A 345 -47.21 26.90 6.28
C PRO A 345 -48.05 26.05 5.30
N GLY A 346 -48.26 24.78 5.63
CA GLY A 346 -48.99 23.83 4.76
C GLY A 346 -48.17 23.18 3.64
N ALA A 347 -46.83 23.30 3.63
CA ALA A 347 -45.99 22.58 2.69
C ALA A 347 -46.16 21.05 2.84
N VAL A 348 -46.35 20.35 1.71
CA VAL A 348 -46.56 18.90 1.67
C VAL A 348 -45.29 18.22 1.15
N THR A 349 -44.89 17.12 1.79
CA THR A 349 -43.78 16.29 1.31
C THR A 349 -44.32 15.25 0.33
N GLU A 350 -43.94 15.38 -0.93
CA GLU A 350 -44.22 14.36 -1.94
C GLU A 350 -43.14 13.28 -1.92
N LYS A 351 -43.55 12.02 -2.10
CA LYS A 351 -42.65 10.87 -2.18
C LYS A 351 -42.79 10.23 -3.56
N SER A 352 -41.69 10.17 -4.31
CA SER A 352 -41.62 9.44 -5.58
C SER A 352 -40.64 8.28 -5.47
N TYR A 353 -41.05 7.08 -5.87
CA TYR A 353 -40.14 5.93 -5.89
C TYR A 353 -39.14 6.07 -7.03
N LEU A 354 -37.87 6.33 -6.69
CA LEU A 354 -36.81 6.65 -7.66
C LEU A 354 -35.64 5.66 -7.60
N TYR A 355 -35.34 5.14 -6.41
CA TYR A 355 -34.19 4.25 -6.17
C TYR A 355 -34.67 2.83 -5.91
N THR A 356 -34.54 1.98 -6.93
CA THR A 356 -34.96 0.58 -6.87
C THR A 356 -34.12 -0.23 -5.89
N LEU A 357 -34.67 -1.33 -5.36
CA LEU A 357 -33.96 -2.20 -4.41
C LEU A 357 -32.59 -2.68 -4.93
N PRO A 358 -32.44 -3.15 -6.19
CA PRO A 358 -31.14 -3.56 -6.72
C PRO A 358 -30.10 -2.42 -6.73
N VAL A 359 -30.52 -1.20 -7.09
CA VAL A 359 -29.63 -0.03 -7.12
C VAL A 359 -29.16 0.33 -5.71
N ARG A 360 -30.04 0.27 -4.72
CA ARG A 360 -29.68 0.55 -3.32
C ARG A 360 -28.74 -0.50 -2.77
N PHE A 361 -29.03 -1.79 -3.01
CA PHE A 361 -28.16 -2.88 -2.59
C PHE A 361 -26.77 -2.75 -3.21
N TRP A 362 -26.70 -2.54 -4.53
CA TRP A 362 -25.44 -2.32 -5.24
C TRP A 362 -24.67 -1.13 -4.67
N HIS A 363 -25.33 0.00 -4.40
CA HIS A 363 -24.70 1.17 -3.81
C HIS A 363 -24.10 0.87 -2.43
N TRP A 364 -24.87 0.28 -1.52
CA TRP A 364 -24.38 0.00 -0.16
C TRP A 364 -23.27 -1.03 -0.14
N LEU A 365 -23.34 -2.03 -1.01
CA LEU A 365 -22.25 -3.00 -1.20
C LEU A 365 -20.96 -2.30 -1.65
N ASN A 366 -21.04 -1.41 -2.64
CA ASN A 366 -19.89 -0.59 -3.06
C ASN A 366 -19.38 0.29 -1.91
N ALA A 367 -20.27 0.96 -1.18
CA ALA A 367 -19.89 1.87 -0.10
C ALA A 367 -19.15 1.15 1.03
N ILE A 368 -19.62 -0.03 1.45
CA ILE A 368 -18.97 -0.85 2.47
C ILE A 368 -17.59 -1.32 1.96
N CYS A 369 -17.53 -1.81 0.72
CA CYS A 369 -16.28 -2.26 0.11
C CYS A 369 -15.24 -1.14 0.04
N PHE A 370 -15.64 0.06 -0.40
CA PHE A 370 -14.79 1.24 -0.43
C PHE A 370 -14.33 1.67 0.97
N ALA A 371 -15.20 1.60 1.98
CA ALA A 371 -14.82 1.93 3.36
C ALA A 371 -13.75 0.96 3.89
N VAL A 372 -13.89 -0.34 3.64
CA VAL A 372 -12.88 -1.34 4.01
C VAL A 372 -11.57 -1.10 3.28
N LEU A 373 -11.61 -0.78 1.98
CA LEU A 373 -10.41 -0.44 1.19
C LEU A 373 -9.69 0.80 1.71
N LEU A 374 -10.44 1.83 2.11
CA LEU A 374 -9.88 3.07 2.64
C LEU A 374 -9.23 2.85 4.01
N ILE A 375 -9.89 2.11 4.90
CA ILE A 375 -9.35 1.78 6.23
C ILE A 375 -8.09 0.92 6.09
N SER A 376 -8.16 -0.15 5.30
CA SER A 376 -7.00 -1.02 5.08
C SER A 376 -5.87 -0.31 4.33
N GLY A 377 -6.18 0.54 3.35
CA GLY A 377 -5.19 1.35 2.64
C GLY A 377 -4.49 2.36 3.56
N PHE A 378 -5.22 2.98 4.48
CA PHE A 378 -4.64 3.86 5.51
C PHE A 378 -3.73 3.08 6.47
N ALA A 379 -4.19 1.90 6.91
CA ALA A 379 -3.43 0.99 7.76
C ALA A 379 -2.13 0.48 7.10
N LEU A 380 -2.14 0.33 5.76
CA LEU A 380 -0.97 0.00 4.96
C LEU A 380 -0.05 1.22 4.77
N HIS A 381 -0.58 2.44 4.59
CA HIS A 381 0.22 3.65 4.34
C HIS A 381 0.97 4.15 5.59
N TRP A 382 0.41 4.02 6.80
CA TRP A 382 1.07 4.44 8.05
C TRP A 382 1.55 3.26 8.91
N VAL A 383 1.81 2.11 8.30
CA VAL A 383 2.33 0.88 8.93
C VAL A 383 1.70 0.61 10.30
N SER A 384 0.47 0.13 10.31
CA SER A 384 -0.16 -0.29 11.57
C SER A 384 0.20 -1.75 11.93
N GLY A 385 0.09 -2.10 13.22
CA GLY A 385 0.28 -3.48 13.67
C GLY A 385 -0.63 -4.47 12.92
N LYS A 386 -0.14 -5.71 12.75
CA LYS A 386 -0.78 -6.77 11.93
C LYS A 386 -0.82 -6.45 10.43
N PHE A 387 0.27 -5.89 9.89
CA PHE A 387 0.37 -5.50 8.48
C PHE A 387 -0.10 -6.59 7.49
N SER A 388 0.29 -7.86 7.69
CA SER A 388 -0.15 -8.97 6.83
C SER A 388 -1.67 -9.12 6.76
N LEU A 389 -2.38 -8.92 7.89
CA LEU A 389 -3.85 -8.93 7.92
C LEU A 389 -4.42 -7.79 7.08
N TRP A 390 -3.82 -6.60 7.16
CA TRP A 390 -4.29 -5.45 6.39
C TRP A 390 -4.07 -5.62 4.89
N VAL A 391 -2.98 -6.27 4.47
CA VAL A 391 -2.76 -6.67 3.07
C VAL A 391 -3.86 -7.62 2.61
N ASP A 392 -4.17 -8.65 3.40
CA ASP A 392 -5.21 -9.63 3.08
C ASP A 392 -6.60 -8.97 2.95
N VAL A 393 -6.96 -8.14 3.93
CA VAL A 393 -8.22 -7.40 3.92
C VAL A 393 -8.30 -6.47 2.70
N HIS A 394 -7.22 -5.76 2.39
CA HIS A 394 -7.17 -4.84 1.25
C HIS A 394 -7.33 -5.59 -0.08
N ASN A 395 -6.58 -6.68 -0.27
CA ASN A 395 -6.61 -7.49 -1.49
C ASN A 395 -7.97 -8.16 -1.69
N ALA A 396 -8.54 -8.73 -0.62
CA ALA A 396 -9.87 -9.36 -0.68
C ALA A 396 -10.96 -8.32 -1.01
N ALA A 397 -10.90 -7.13 -0.39
CA ALA A 397 -11.83 -6.05 -0.69
C ALA A 397 -11.64 -5.52 -2.12
N GLY A 398 -10.42 -5.41 -2.61
CA GLY A 398 -10.09 -4.97 -3.97
C GLY A 398 -10.61 -5.93 -5.04
N LEU A 399 -10.43 -7.23 -4.85
CA LEU A 399 -11.00 -8.27 -5.72
C LEU A 399 -12.53 -8.26 -5.70
N THR A 400 -13.12 -8.05 -4.51
CA THR A 400 -14.57 -7.90 -4.37
C THR A 400 -15.08 -6.68 -5.14
N LEU A 401 -14.41 -5.53 -5.03
CA LEU A 401 -14.73 -4.33 -5.80
C LEU A 401 -14.61 -4.58 -7.31
N CYS A 402 -13.57 -5.29 -7.74
CA CYS A 402 -13.40 -5.68 -9.14
C CYS A 402 -14.60 -6.49 -9.66
N ALA A 403 -15.06 -7.50 -8.90
CA ALA A 403 -16.23 -8.29 -9.27
C ALA A 403 -17.52 -7.42 -9.33
N ILE A 404 -17.72 -6.54 -8.35
CA ILE A 404 -18.86 -5.61 -8.31
C ILE A 404 -18.85 -4.67 -9.53
N TRP A 405 -17.68 -4.15 -9.89
CA TRP A 405 -17.51 -3.24 -11.03
C TRP A 405 -17.73 -3.96 -12.37
N VAL A 406 -17.21 -5.18 -12.54
CA VAL A 406 -17.49 -6.00 -13.73
C VAL A 406 -19.00 -6.28 -13.85
N GLY A 407 -19.67 -6.64 -12.75
CA GLY A 407 -21.12 -6.80 -12.71
C GLY A 407 -21.87 -5.52 -13.12
N PHE A 408 -21.40 -4.36 -12.66
CA PHE A 408 -21.92 -3.06 -13.09
C PHE A 408 -21.79 -2.86 -14.60
N ILE A 409 -20.62 -3.14 -15.19
CA ILE A 409 -20.39 -3.02 -16.64
C ILE A 409 -21.33 -3.95 -17.42
N ILE A 410 -21.48 -5.20 -17.00
CA ILE A 410 -22.40 -6.15 -17.63
C ILE A 410 -23.83 -5.59 -17.64
N VAL A 411 -24.34 -5.14 -16.49
CA VAL A 411 -25.69 -4.55 -16.38
C VAL A 411 -25.84 -3.28 -17.24
N ALA A 412 -24.80 -2.44 -17.29
CA ALA A 412 -24.81 -1.24 -18.12
C ALA A 412 -24.90 -1.59 -19.62
N LEU A 413 -24.17 -2.63 -20.07
CA LEU A 413 -24.19 -3.10 -21.45
C LEU A 413 -25.51 -3.81 -21.82
N CYS A 414 -26.16 -4.49 -20.88
CA CYS A 414 -27.45 -5.20 -21.08
C CYS A 414 -28.70 -4.28 -21.18
N GLY A 415 -28.53 -2.98 -21.39
CA GLY A 415 -29.64 -2.05 -21.70
C GLY A 415 -29.88 -0.94 -20.67
N ASN A 416 -29.25 -1.01 -19.50
CA ASN A 416 -29.38 0.05 -18.49
C ASN A 416 -28.46 1.26 -18.77
N GLY A 417 -27.61 1.18 -19.80
CA GLY A 417 -26.63 2.20 -20.16
C GLY A 417 -27.20 3.54 -20.65
N HIS A 418 -28.50 3.59 -20.98
CA HIS A 418 -29.15 4.83 -21.44
C HIS A 418 -29.13 5.95 -20.38
N HIS A 419 -29.12 5.59 -19.09
CA HIS A 419 -29.01 6.56 -17.98
C HIS A 419 -27.64 7.27 -17.93
N TYR A 420 -26.61 6.72 -18.57
CA TYR A 420 -25.24 7.27 -18.59
C TYR A 420 -24.93 8.12 -19.82
N ARG A 421 -25.89 8.29 -20.74
CA ARG A 421 -25.71 9.13 -21.94
C ARG A 421 -25.87 10.60 -21.58
N VAL A 422 -24.78 11.36 -21.68
CA VAL A 422 -24.79 12.81 -21.44
C VAL A 422 -25.37 13.54 -22.64
N ARG A 423 -26.37 14.40 -22.39
CA ARG A 423 -26.93 15.29 -23.43
C ARG A 423 -25.96 16.44 -23.70
N LEU A 424 -25.17 16.38 -24.78
CA LEU A 424 -24.15 17.39 -25.08
C LEU A 424 -24.74 18.77 -25.40
N GLN A 425 -25.93 18.84 -26.00
CA GLN A 425 -26.59 20.11 -26.30
C GLN A 425 -26.89 20.90 -25.02
N GLY A 426 -26.38 22.14 -24.93
CA GLY A 426 -26.63 23.04 -23.81
C GLY A 426 -25.90 22.67 -22.50
N ILE A 427 -24.91 21.77 -22.55
CA ILE A 427 -24.19 21.30 -21.36
C ILE A 427 -23.56 22.44 -20.55
N THR A 428 -22.90 23.39 -21.21
CA THR A 428 -22.24 24.54 -20.57
C THR A 428 -23.22 25.40 -19.78
N GLY A 429 -24.41 25.67 -20.36
CA GLY A 429 -25.44 26.47 -19.69
C GLY A 429 -26.02 25.77 -18.45
N ARG A 430 -26.22 24.45 -18.53
CA ARG A 430 -26.67 23.64 -17.37
C ARG A 430 -25.60 23.59 -16.29
N LEU A 431 -24.33 23.37 -16.67
CA LEU A 431 -23.21 23.35 -15.74
C LEU A 431 -23.11 24.67 -14.97
N ILE A 432 -23.09 25.81 -15.68
CA ILE A 432 -23.01 27.14 -15.06
C ILE A 432 -24.18 27.37 -14.10
N ARG A 433 -25.41 27.00 -14.50
CA ARG A 433 -26.60 27.17 -13.66
C ARG A 433 -26.54 26.31 -12.40
N GLN A 434 -26.12 25.07 -12.54
CA GLN A 434 -25.99 24.13 -11.42
C GLN A 434 -24.86 24.55 -10.46
N THR A 435 -23.72 25.00 -10.99
CA THR A 435 -22.61 25.55 -10.21
C THR A 435 -23.02 26.83 -9.47
N HIS A 436 -23.68 27.77 -10.15
CA HIS A 436 -24.20 28.99 -9.53
C HIS A 436 -25.17 28.66 -8.39
N TYR A 437 -26.04 27.66 -8.58
CA TYR A 437 -26.95 27.22 -7.53
C TYR A 437 -26.20 26.76 -6.27
N TYR A 438 -25.23 25.83 -6.40
CA TYR A 438 -24.51 25.32 -5.24
C TYR A 438 -23.60 26.36 -4.57
N LEU A 439 -23.04 27.31 -5.33
CA LEU A 439 -22.16 28.35 -4.78
C LEU A 439 -22.95 29.53 -4.18
N TYR A 440 -24.15 29.82 -4.68
CA TYR A 440 -24.89 31.04 -4.33
C TYR A 440 -26.39 30.84 -4.15
N GLY A 441 -27.08 30.25 -5.14
CA GLY A 441 -28.54 30.16 -5.15
C GLY A 441 -29.13 29.40 -3.96
N ILE A 442 -28.44 28.37 -3.48
CA ILE A 442 -28.85 27.55 -2.32
C ILE A 442 -28.97 28.38 -1.03
N PHE A 443 -28.13 29.40 -0.85
CA PHE A 443 -28.20 30.30 0.32
C PHE A 443 -29.38 31.27 0.23
N ARG A 444 -29.81 31.62 -0.98
CA ARG A 444 -30.98 32.48 -1.23
C ARG A 444 -32.31 31.73 -1.16
N GLY A 445 -32.28 30.40 -1.06
CA GLY A 445 -33.47 29.56 -1.15
C GLY A 445 -34.08 29.56 -2.55
N GLU A 446 -33.26 29.74 -3.59
CA GLU A 446 -33.69 29.56 -4.97
C GLU A 446 -34.13 28.11 -5.19
N PRO A 447 -35.08 27.83 -6.10
CA PRO A 447 -35.42 26.46 -6.46
C PRO A 447 -34.25 25.77 -7.16
N HIS A 448 -34.04 24.49 -6.86
CA HIS A 448 -32.99 23.71 -7.52
C HIS A 448 -33.23 23.67 -9.05
N PRO A 449 -32.23 23.97 -9.89
CA PRO A 449 -32.44 24.22 -11.32
C PRO A 449 -32.82 22.98 -12.14
N GLU A 450 -32.50 21.78 -11.65
CA GLU A 450 -32.87 20.50 -12.26
C GLU A 450 -33.58 19.62 -11.22
N HIS A 451 -34.78 19.13 -11.51
CA HIS A 451 -35.53 18.25 -10.61
C HIS A 451 -35.35 16.79 -11.03
N ALA A 452 -35.12 15.92 -10.04
CA ALA A 452 -35.00 14.50 -10.29
C ALA A 452 -36.34 13.92 -10.75
N SER A 453 -36.33 13.22 -11.88
CA SER A 453 -37.49 12.50 -12.41
C SER A 453 -37.07 11.06 -12.78
N PRO A 454 -38.02 10.15 -13.03
CA PRO A 454 -37.71 8.81 -13.51
C PRO A 454 -36.83 8.81 -14.78
N ASP A 455 -37.02 9.82 -15.65
CA ASP A 455 -36.29 9.99 -16.92
C ASP A 455 -34.95 10.74 -16.76
N ALA A 456 -34.81 11.56 -15.73
CA ALA A 456 -33.62 12.35 -15.43
C ALA A 456 -33.30 12.28 -13.92
N LYS A 457 -32.68 11.17 -13.50
CA LYS A 457 -32.41 10.86 -12.08
C LYS A 457 -31.31 11.74 -11.46
N PHE A 458 -30.42 12.30 -12.26
CA PHE A 458 -29.25 13.04 -11.82
C PHE A 458 -29.25 14.46 -12.37
N ASN A 459 -28.77 15.41 -11.56
CA ASN A 459 -28.37 16.71 -12.09
C ASN A 459 -27.06 16.56 -12.89
N ILE A 460 -26.74 17.54 -13.74
CA ILE A 460 -25.55 17.45 -14.61
C ILE A 460 -24.23 17.25 -13.85
N LEU A 461 -24.03 17.86 -12.68
CA LEU A 461 -22.81 17.68 -11.88
C LEU A 461 -22.72 16.29 -11.28
N GLN A 462 -23.85 15.76 -10.78
CA GLN A 462 -23.94 14.39 -10.26
C GLN A 462 -23.76 13.35 -11.36
N GLN A 463 -24.33 13.59 -12.55
CA GLN A 463 -24.17 12.70 -13.70
C GLN A 463 -22.70 12.62 -14.15
N LEU A 464 -22.04 13.78 -14.29
CA LEU A 464 -20.62 13.83 -14.65
C LEU A 464 -19.73 13.22 -13.55
N GLY A 465 -20.04 13.49 -12.28
CA GLY A 465 -19.34 12.88 -11.15
C GLY A 465 -19.47 11.35 -11.14
N TYR A 466 -20.67 10.83 -11.35
CA TYR A 466 -20.91 9.40 -11.44
C TYR A 466 -20.12 8.76 -12.58
N ILE A 467 -20.14 9.37 -13.78
CA ILE A 467 -19.39 8.86 -14.94
C ILE A 467 -17.89 8.90 -14.66
N GLY A 468 -17.37 10.02 -14.16
CA GLY A 468 -15.96 10.16 -13.83
C GLY A 468 -15.51 9.14 -12.79
N VAL A 469 -16.30 8.90 -11.74
CA VAL A 469 -15.94 7.90 -10.73
C VAL A 469 -16.04 6.48 -11.32
N MET A 470 -17.18 6.09 -11.90
CA MET A 470 -17.42 4.69 -12.26
C MET A 470 -16.72 4.23 -13.55
N PHE A 471 -16.41 5.14 -14.47
CA PHE A 471 -15.77 4.81 -15.75
C PHE A 471 -14.32 5.30 -15.87
N ILE A 472 -13.81 6.07 -14.91
CA ILE A 472 -12.42 6.55 -14.93
C ILE A 472 -11.71 6.21 -13.62
N LEU A 473 -12.13 6.78 -12.49
CA LEU A 473 -11.38 6.62 -11.23
C LEU A 473 -11.41 5.19 -10.69
N VAL A 474 -12.59 4.55 -10.61
CA VAL A 474 -12.72 3.17 -10.10
C VAL A 474 -11.96 2.17 -10.99
N PRO A 475 -12.10 2.18 -12.34
CA PRO A 475 -11.32 1.29 -13.19
C PRO A 475 -9.81 1.49 -13.06
N LEU A 476 -9.34 2.74 -12.99
CA LEU A 476 -7.92 3.03 -12.81
C LEU A 476 -7.42 2.59 -11.44
N LEU A 477 -8.23 2.77 -10.38
CA LEU A 477 -7.91 2.29 -9.03
C LEU A 477 -7.82 0.75 -9.00
N ILE A 478 -8.76 0.05 -9.64
CA ILE A 478 -8.75 -1.42 -9.76
C ILE A 478 -7.53 -1.87 -10.55
N ALA A 479 -7.28 -1.29 -11.73
CA ALA A 479 -6.17 -1.69 -12.60
C ALA A 479 -4.82 -1.48 -11.92
N SER A 480 -4.60 -0.33 -11.29
CA SER A 480 -3.38 -0.05 -10.54
C SER A 480 -3.24 -0.98 -9.32
N GLY A 481 -4.33 -1.25 -8.59
CA GLY A 481 -4.31 -2.20 -7.45
C GLY A 481 -4.00 -3.64 -7.87
N LEU A 482 -4.56 -4.11 -8.99
CA LEU A 482 -4.27 -5.43 -9.55
C LEU A 482 -2.81 -5.55 -10.00
N LEU A 483 -2.24 -4.51 -10.61
CA LEU A 483 -0.83 -4.48 -10.99
C LEU A 483 0.10 -4.49 -9.77
N MET A 484 -0.29 -3.84 -8.67
CA MET A 484 0.43 -3.93 -7.39
C MET A 484 0.32 -5.32 -6.74
N MET A 485 -0.84 -5.97 -6.87
CA MET A 485 -1.06 -7.33 -6.35
C MET A 485 -0.34 -8.40 -7.17
N TYR A 486 -0.21 -8.20 -8.49
CA TYR A 486 0.52 -9.08 -9.41
C TYR A 486 1.71 -8.33 -10.04
N PRO A 487 2.77 -8.05 -9.27
CA PRO A 487 3.85 -7.16 -9.70
C PRO A 487 4.65 -7.69 -10.90
N HIS A 488 4.60 -9.00 -11.18
CA HIS A 488 5.20 -9.62 -12.36
C HIS A 488 4.51 -9.21 -13.68
N LEU A 489 3.26 -8.73 -13.63
CA LEU A 489 2.53 -8.19 -14.78
C LEU A 489 2.82 -6.71 -15.02
N THR A 490 3.49 -6.04 -14.08
CA THR A 490 3.81 -4.61 -14.22
C THR A 490 5.00 -4.47 -15.16
N PRO A 491 4.91 -3.63 -16.21
CA PRO A 491 6.04 -3.33 -17.07
C PRO A 491 7.24 -2.84 -16.26
N GLU A 492 8.45 -3.23 -16.63
CA GLU A 492 9.67 -2.78 -15.96
C GLU A 492 9.81 -1.25 -16.00
N HIS A 493 9.44 -0.65 -17.13
CA HIS A 493 9.43 0.79 -17.33
C HIS A 493 8.09 1.27 -17.90
N ILE A 494 7.62 2.42 -17.40
CA ILE A 494 6.51 3.18 -17.97
C ILE A 494 7.06 4.58 -18.28
N PHE A 495 7.09 4.93 -19.57
CA PHE A 495 7.86 6.05 -20.10
C PHE A 495 9.36 5.91 -19.78
N THR A 496 9.91 6.78 -18.93
CA THR A 496 11.33 6.80 -18.53
C THR A 496 11.55 6.42 -17.07
N LEU A 497 10.47 6.09 -16.35
CA LEU A 497 10.47 5.80 -14.93
C LEU A 497 10.24 4.30 -14.68
N PRO A 498 10.71 3.76 -13.54
CA PRO A 498 10.37 2.42 -13.07
C PRO A 498 8.85 2.20 -13.04
N GLY A 499 8.34 1.17 -13.70
CA GLY A 499 6.91 1.00 -13.89
C GLY A 499 6.14 0.77 -12.58
N LYS A 500 6.71 -0.04 -11.67
CA LYS A 500 6.13 -0.30 -10.33
C LYS A 500 5.95 0.99 -9.53
N GLN A 501 6.92 1.90 -9.60
CA GLN A 501 6.86 3.20 -8.95
C GLN A 501 5.73 4.07 -9.54
N VAL A 502 5.61 4.12 -10.87
CA VAL A 502 4.53 4.88 -11.53
C VAL A 502 3.15 4.33 -11.13
N ILE A 503 2.98 3.01 -11.09
CA ILE A 503 1.73 2.38 -10.67
C ILE A 503 1.39 2.71 -9.22
N ALA A 504 2.37 2.68 -8.32
CA ALA A 504 2.18 3.06 -6.93
C ALA A 504 1.70 4.51 -6.78
N TYR A 505 2.30 5.46 -7.51
CA TYR A 505 1.87 6.86 -7.48
C TYR A 505 0.45 7.02 -7.97
N LEU A 506 0.14 6.32 -9.05
CA LEU A 506 -1.19 6.37 -9.64
C LEU A 506 -2.22 5.85 -8.64
N HIS A 507 -1.97 4.70 -8.02
CA HIS A 507 -2.88 4.11 -7.05
C HIS A 507 -3.10 5.03 -5.85
N TYR A 508 -2.00 5.50 -5.25
CA TYR A 508 -2.04 6.41 -4.10
C TYR A 508 -2.73 7.74 -4.44
N GLY A 509 -2.36 8.37 -5.55
CA GLY A 509 -2.95 9.63 -6.00
C GLY A 509 -4.46 9.51 -6.27
N ILE A 510 -4.92 8.41 -6.87
CA ILE A 510 -6.35 8.16 -7.06
C ILE A 510 -7.04 7.92 -5.71
N ALA A 511 -6.42 7.18 -4.79
CA ALA A 511 -6.97 6.95 -3.45
C ALA A 511 -7.19 8.29 -2.70
N LEU A 512 -6.24 9.21 -2.77
CA LEU A 512 -6.37 10.56 -2.22
C LEU A 512 -7.54 11.35 -2.85
N ILE A 513 -7.67 11.32 -4.18
CA ILE A 513 -8.81 11.93 -4.87
C ILE A 513 -10.14 11.31 -4.40
N MET A 514 -10.18 10.00 -4.19
CA MET A 514 -11.37 9.29 -3.72
C MET A 514 -11.74 9.68 -2.28
N VAL A 515 -10.77 9.90 -1.39
CA VAL A 515 -11.02 10.42 -0.03
C VAL A 515 -11.68 11.81 -0.09
N MET A 516 -11.14 12.73 -0.90
CA MET A 516 -11.76 14.05 -1.11
C MET A 516 -13.16 13.94 -1.72
N PHE A 517 -13.35 13.05 -2.70
CA PHE A 517 -14.64 12.77 -3.31
C PHE A 517 -15.66 12.31 -2.26
N ILE A 518 -15.30 11.40 -1.34
CA ILE A 518 -16.19 10.94 -0.28
C ILE A 518 -16.62 12.11 0.62
N ALA A 519 -15.70 12.99 1.01
CA ALA A 519 -16.03 14.17 1.81
C ALA A 519 -17.06 15.08 1.11
N VAL A 520 -16.85 15.37 -0.18
CA VAL A 520 -17.79 16.16 -0.99
C VAL A 520 -19.11 15.43 -1.19
N HIS A 521 -19.08 14.13 -1.46
CA HIS A 521 -20.26 13.30 -1.68
C HIS A 521 -21.18 13.29 -0.45
N LEU A 522 -20.62 13.01 0.74
CA LEU A 522 -21.37 13.01 1.99
C LEU A 522 -21.95 14.40 2.30
N TYR A 523 -21.19 15.47 2.02
CA TYR A 523 -21.71 16.83 2.11
C TYR A 523 -22.90 17.07 1.16
N LEU A 524 -22.80 16.67 -0.12
CA LEU A 524 -23.88 16.81 -1.09
C LEU A 524 -25.13 15.99 -0.70
N CYS A 525 -24.97 14.85 -0.04
CA CYS A 525 -26.10 14.09 0.52
C CYS A 525 -26.90 14.89 1.55
N SER A 526 -26.29 15.90 2.19
CA SER A 526 -26.99 16.80 3.11
C SER A 526 -27.79 17.91 2.42
N THR A 527 -27.58 18.13 1.11
CA THR A 527 -28.11 19.31 0.38
C THR A 527 -29.58 19.20 -0.05
N GLY A 528 -30.25 18.08 0.21
CA GLY A 528 -31.68 17.92 -0.06
C GLY A 528 -32.57 18.81 0.82
N ASP A 529 -33.88 18.82 0.54
CA ASP A 529 -34.87 19.65 1.24
C ASP A 529 -34.85 19.52 2.77
N THR A 530 -34.50 18.34 3.25
CA THR A 530 -34.04 18.12 4.63
C THR A 530 -32.66 17.48 4.62
N VAL A 531 -31.88 17.71 5.68
CA VAL A 531 -30.49 17.21 5.82
C VAL A 531 -30.37 15.71 5.58
N GLY A 532 -31.39 14.93 5.96
CA GLY A 532 -31.40 13.47 5.76
C GLY A 532 -32.24 12.98 4.58
N ALA A 533 -32.84 13.86 3.77
CA ALA A 533 -33.79 13.44 2.72
C ALA A 533 -33.17 12.48 1.71
N LEU A 534 -31.98 12.81 1.21
CA LEU A 534 -31.29 12.02 0.19
C LEU A 534 -30.78 10.70 0.76
N VAL A 535 -30.21 10.72 1.97
CA VAL A 535 -29.75 9.51 2.67
C VAL A 535 -30.93 8.56 2.93
N LYS A 536 -32.06 9.06 3.43
CA LYS A 536 -33.28 8.26 3.62
C LYS A 536 -33.77 7.65 2.31
N GLY A 537 -33.68 8.40 1.20
CA GLY A 537 -33.99 7.89 -0.13
C GLY A 537 -33.13 6.67 -0.51
N MET A 538 -31.85 6.64 -0.15
CA MET A 538 -30.99 5.48 -0.39
C MET A 538 -31.25 4.29 0.55
N ILE A 539 -32.05 4.48 1.60
CA ILE A 539 -32.48 3.40 2.50
C ILE A 539 -33.83 2.83 2.03
N ASP A 540 -34.83 3.68 1.84
CA ASP A 540 -36.22 3.26 1.56
C ASP A 540 -36.63 3.34 0.07
N GLY A 541 -35.90 4.08 -0.76
CA GLY A 541 -36.14 4.24 -2.20
C GLY A 541 -36.93 5.48 -2.60
N PHE A 542 -37.50 6.19 -1.64
CA PHE A 542 -38.39 7.29 -1.92
C PHE A 542 -37.62 8.62 -1.91
N HIS A 543 -37.58 9.25 -3.08
CA HIS A 543 -37.14 10.62 -3.20
C HIS A 543 -38.21 11.54 -2.58
N ARG A 544 -37.79 12.53 -1.82
CA ARG A 544 -38.66 13.41 -1.02
C ARG A 544 -38.47 14.85 -1.47
N THR A 545 -39.56 15.47 -1.91
CA THR A 545 -39.58 16.88 -2.34
C THR A 545 -40.63 17.67 -1.58
N LEU A 546 -40.26 18.84 -1.08
CA LEU A 546 -41.17 19.81 -0.45
C LEU A 546 -41.84 20.64 -1.55
N LYS A 547 -43.16 20.50 -1.72
CA LYS A 547 -43.96 21.35 -2.62
C LYS A 547 -44.74 22.40 -1.82
N SER A 548 -44.86 23.60 -2.39
CA SER A 548 -45.74 24.63 -1.83
C SER A 548 -47.22 24.24 -2.01
N PRO A 549 -48.13 24.75 -1.16
CA PRO A 549 -49.56 24.45 -1.24
C PRO A 549 -50.16 24.76 -2.62
N ASP A 550 -49.71 25.84 -3.26
CA ASP A 550 -50.19 26.28 -4.58
C ASP A 550 -49.66 25.40 -5.73
N ALA A 551 -48.45 24.86 -5.59
CA ALA A 551 -47.89 23.92 -6.56
C ALA A 551 -48.59 22.56 -6.48
N ALA A 552 -48.89 22.09 -5.26
CA ALA A 552 -49.62 20.84 -5.03
C ALA A 552 -51.05 20.89 -5.62
N LYS A 553 -51.75 22.04 -5.46
CA LYS A 553 -53.09 22.25 -6.04
C LYS A 553 -53.12 22.29 -7.58
N LYS A 554 -52.05 22.78 -8.22
CA LYS A 554 -51.96 22.86 -9.69
C LYS A 554 -51.80 21.50 -10.36
N GLU A 555 -51.22 20.51 -9.67
CA GLU A 555 -51.09 19.15 -10.19
C GLU A 555 -52.34 18.31 -9.96
N THR A 556 -53.03 18.47 -8.82
CA THR A 556 -54.33 17.79 -8.62
C THR A 556 -55.36 18.21 -9.67
N ASN A 557 -55.31 19.47 -10.13
CA ASN A 557 -56.17 19.97 -11.21
C ASN A 557 -55.73 19.59 -12.64
N LYS A 558 -54.61 18.88 -12.83
CA LYS A 558 -54.18 18.35 -14.14
C LYS A 558 -54.61 16.91 -14.38
N HIS A 559 -55.12 16.23 -13.36
CA HIS A 559 -55.57 14.83 -13.40
C HIS A 559 -57.10 14.69 -13.26
N HIS A 560 -57.82 15.82 -13.30
CA HIS A 560 -59.24 15.93 -13.62
C HIS A 560 -59.36 16.67 -14.95
#